data_AF-A0A5E4VG62-F1
#
_entry.id   AF-A0A5E4VG62-F1
#
_cell.length_a   1.000
_cell.length_b   1.000
_cell.length_c   1.000
_cell.angle_alpha   90.00
_cell.angle_beta   90.00
_cell.angle_gamma   90.00
#
_symmetry.space_group_name_H-M   'P 1'
#
loop_
_entity.id
_entity.type
_entity.pdbx_description
1 polymer ?
#
loop_
_entity_poly.entity_id
_entity_poly.type
_entity_poly.pdbx_seq_one_letter_code
_entity_poly.pdbx_strand_id
1 'polypeptide(L)'
;MPAAIYLSPEDAEHAYYEAVRAGDTDALMDVWSEDEEIVCIHPAGPRHVGPAAVRASWRQVLANGGLQVAVSHLQVAHNPLCAVHNVLEQILVESHPEARYAFVLATNVYLKEADGWRLVLHHASPAIGHEDSSTQASRAHRLH
;
A
#
# COMPACT_ATOMS: atom_id res chain seq x y z
N MET A 1 16.82 12.69 -12.61
CA MET A 1 16.01 13.71 -11.89
C MET A 1 16.38 13.61 -10.42
N PRO A 2 16.48 14.70 -9.66
CA PRO A 2 16.68 14.60 -8.21
C PRO A 2 15.50 13.83 -7.58
N ALA A 3 15.77 13.00 -6.58
CA ALA A 3 14.76 12.23 -5.87
C ALA A 3 13.71 13.16 -5.25
N ALA A 4 12.44 12.74 -5.26
CA ALA A 4 11.37 13.49 -4.63
C ALA A 4 11.61 13.62 -3.12
N ILE A 5 11.30 14.80 -2.57
CA ILE A 5 11.39 15.11 -1.13
C ILE A 5 9.98 15.15 -0.57
N TYR A 6 9.69 14.28 0.40
CA TYR A 6 8.40 14.23 1.09
C TYR A 6 8.52 14.94 2.44
N LEU A 7 7.66 15.95 2.66
CA LEU A 7 7.73 16.80 3.86
C LEU A 7 6.97 16.20 5.06
N SER A 8 6.08 15.26 4.79
CA SER A 8 5.28 14.52 5.77
C SER A 8 5.18 13.04 5.39
N PRO A 9 4.88 12.14 6.35
CA PRO A 9 4.60 10.74 6.04
C PRO A 9 3.34 10.59 5.17
N GLU A 10 2.36 11.50 5.28
CA GLU A 10 1.18 11.53 4.42
C GLU A 10 1.54 11.86 2.95
N ASP A 11 2.49 12.76 2.70
CA ASP A 11 2.97 13.06 1.34
C ASP A 11 3.66 11.83 0.73
N ALA A 12 4.47 11.13 1.52
CA ALA A 12 5.13 9.90 1.11
C ALA A 12 4.10 8.80 0.82
N GLU A 13 3.12 8.60 1.70
CA GLU A 13 2.05 7.63 1.51
C GLU A 13 1.19 7.92 0.27
N HIS A 14 0.85 9.19 0.05
CA HIS A 14 0.11 9.60 -1.14
C HIS A 14 0.89 9.27 -2.41
N ALA A 15 2.18 9.61 -2.45
CA ALA A 15 3.05 9.28 -3.58
C ALA A 15 3.20 7.77 -3.80
N TYR A 16 3.30 6.99 -2.71
CA TYR A 16 3.36 5.54 -2.77
C TYR A 16 2.12 4.96 -3.46
N TYR A 17 0.91 5.32 -3.02
CA TYR A 17 -0.31 4.79 -3.62
C TYR A 17 -0.57 5.33 -5.03
N GLU A 18 -0.16 6.56 -5.36
CA GLU A 18 -0.20 7.05 -6.74
C GLU A 18 0.71 6.22 -7.65
N ALA A 19 1.94 5.91 -7.22
CA ALA A 19 2.85 5.06 -7.98
C ALA A 19 2.31 3.63 -8.15
N VAL A 20 1.68 3.06 -7.10
CA VAL A 20 0.98 1.76 -7.18
C VAL A 20 -0.16 1.80 -8.19
N ARG A 21 -0.98 2.86 -8.19
CA ARG A 21 -2.09 3.03 -9.16
C ARG A 21 -1.60 3.23 -10.59
N ALA A 22 -0.48 3.91 -10.76
CA ALA A 22 0.15 4.13 -12.06
C ALA A 22 0.88 2.88 -12.59
N GLY A 23 1.26 1.95 -11.71
CA GLY A 23 2.13 0.83 -12.07
C GLY A 23 3.58 1.28 -12.30
N ASP A 24 3.96 2.45 -11.78
CA ASP A 24 5.29 3.02 -11.94
C ASP A 24 6.20 2.52 -10.82
N THR A 25 6.97 1.48 -11.11
CA THR A 25 7.88 0.91 -10.11
C THR A 25 9.05 1.84 -9.79
N ASP A 26 9.45 2.72 -10.70
CA ASP A 26 10.56 3.64 -10.43
C ASP A 26 10.09 4.74 -9.47
N ALA A 27 8.93 5.37 -9.74
CA ALA A 27 8.31 6.31 -8.82
C ALA A 27 7.94 5.67 -7.47
N LEU A 28 7.53 4.40 -7.47
CA LEU A 28 7.26 3.66 -6.24
C LEU A 28 8.54 3.54 -5.41
N MET A 29 9.65 3.16 -6.03
CA MET A 29 10.94 3.00 -5.35
C MET A 29 11.54 4.32 -4.89
N ASP A 30 11.18 5.46 -5.49
CA ASP A 30 11.59 6.79 -4.99
C ASP A 30 10.97 7.13 -3.62
N VAL A 31 9.87 6.46 -3.22
CA VAL A 31 9.26 6.64 -1.89
C VAL A 31 9.98 5.82 -0.82
N TRP A 32 10.55 4.68 -1.19
CA TRP A 32 11.27 3.82 -0.27
C TRP A 32 12.58 4.47 0.16
N SER A 33 13.02 4.16 1.38
CA SER A 33 14.38 4.47 1.81
C SER A 33 15.38 3.72 0.95
N GLU A 34 16.56 4.32 0.77
CA GLU A 34 17.69 3.68 0.10
C GLU A 34 18.47 2.72 1.03
N ASP A 35 18.08 2.61 2.31
CA ASP A 35 18.70 1.69 3.27
C ASP A 35 18.53 0.22 2.82
N GLU A 36 19.57 -0.59 3.04
CA GLU A 36 19.56 -2.03 2.80
C GLU A 36 18.64 -2.80 3.76
N GLU A 37 18.17 -2.15 4.83
CA GLU A 37 17.28 -2.73 5.84
C GLU A 37 15.78 -2.57 5.55
N ILE A 38 15.38 -1.95 4.42
CA ILE A 38 13.94 -1.84 4.08
C ILE A 38 13.29 -3.21 3.91
N VAL A 39 12.01 -3.33 4.29
CA VAL A 39 11.27 -4.60 4.25
C VAL A 39 9.93 -4.46 3.54
N CYS A 40 9.66 -5.37 2.60
CA CYS A 40 8.35 -5.52 2.00
C CYS A 40 7.83 -6.95 2.18
N ILE A 41 6.59 -7.09 2.64
CA ILE A 41 5.86 -8.35 2.74
C ILE A 41 4.52 -8.15 2.06
N HIS A 42 4.35 -8.79 0.90
CA HIS A 42 3.09 -8.83 0.17
C HIS A 42 2.12 -9.84 0.82
N PRO A 43 0.79 -9.71 0.59
CA PRO A 43 -0.18 -10.66 1.14
C PRO A 43 0.18 -12.11 0.83
N ALA A 44 0.26 -12.95 1.87
CA ALA A 44 0.64 -14.37 1.79
C ALA A 44 1.99 -14.66 1.12
N GLY A 45 2.86 -13.65 0.95
CA GLY A 45 4.16 -13.75 0.31
C GLY A 45 5.32 -13.95 1.30
N PRO A 46 6.53 -14.22 0.76
CA PRO A 46 7.74 -14.19 1.56
C PRO A 46 8.13 -12.75 1.94
N ARG A 47 9.09 -12.62 2.86
CA ARG A 47 9.72 -11.35 3.18
C ARG A 47 10.79 -10.98 2.15
N HIS A 48 10.73 -9.75 1.64
CA HIS A 48 11.75 -9.14 0.79
C HIS A 48 12.52 -8.08 1.59
N VAL A 49 13.86 -8.11 1.50
CA VAL A 49 14.74 -7.21 2.27
C VAL A 49 15.69 -6.49 1.31
N GLY A 50 15.82 -5.18 1.50
CA GLY A 50 16.70 -4.30 0.74
C GLY A 50 16.10 -3.83 -0.60
N PRO A 51 16.61 -2.72 -1.17
CA PRO A 51 16.05 -2.05 -2.34
C PRO A 51 15.89 -2.96 -3.57
N ALA A 52 16.87 -3.82 -3.82
CA ALA A 52 16.85 -4.71 -4.98
C ALA A 52 15.72 -5.75 -4.91
N ALA A 53 15.53 -6.38 -3.75
CA ALA A 53 14.50 -7.39 -3.56
C ALA A 53 13.09 -6.79 -3.50
N VAL A 54 12.95 -5.63 -2.84
CA VAL A 54 11.69 -4.88 -2.79
C VAL A 54 11.28 -4.42 -4.19
N ARG A 55 12.21 -3.85 -4.97
CA ARG A 55 11.95 -3.48 -6.36
C ARG A 55 11.51 -4.68 -7.20
N ALA A 56 12.21 -5.81 -7.09
CA ALA A 56 11.89 -7.01 -7.86
C ALA A 56 10.49 -7.56 -7.52
N SER A 57 10.11 -7.53 -6.23
CA SER A 57 8.78 -7.98 -5.81
C SER A 57 7.67 -7.07 -6.35
N TRP A 58 7.86 -5.74 -6.31
CA TRP A 58 6.91 -4.79 -6.89
C TRP A 58 6.79 -4.91 -8.40
N ARG A 59 7.89 -5.14 -9.13
CA ARG A 59 7.83 -5.42 -10.58
C ARG A 59 6.97 -6.64 -10.89
N GLN A 60 7.02 -7.67 -10.04
CA GLN A 60 6.19 -8.86 -10.21
C GLN A 60 4.71 -8.56 -9.93
N VAL A 61 4.41 -7.83 -8.85
CA VAL A 61 3.04 -7.43 -8.50
C VAL A 61 2.42 -6.54 -9.60
N LEU A 62 3.20 -5.61 -10.15
CA LEU A 62 2.76 -4.63 -11.14
C LEU A 62 3.00 -5.09 -12.59
N ALA A 63 3.31 -6.37 -12.82
CA ALA A 63 3.65 -6.90 -14.14
C ALA A 63 2.53 -6.69 -15.19
N ASN A 64 1.28 -6.58 -14.75
CA ASN A 64 0.12 -6.35 -15.60
C ASN A 64 -0.37 -4.88 -15.58
N GLY A 65 0.45 -3.96 -15.05
CA GLY A 65 0.12 -2.56 -14.87
C GLY A 65 -0.23 -2.21 -13.42
N GLY A 66 -0.68 -0.96 -13.22
CA GLY A 66 -1.04 -0.43 -11.91
C GLY A 66 -2.28 -1.08 -11.30
N LEU A 67 -2.39 -0.98 -9.98
CA LEU A 67 -3.52 -1.54 -9.22
C LEU A 67 -4.59 -0.47 -8.98
N GLN A 68 -5.84 -0.83 -9.22
CA GLN A 68 -6.97 0.00 -8.78
C GLN A 68 -7.19 -0.21 -7.27
N VAL A 69 -6.49 0.62 -6.48
CA VAL A 69 -6.50 0.55 -5.01
C VAL A 69 -7.15 1.80 -4.39
N ALA A 70 -8.17 1.58 -3.56
CA ALA A 70 -8.74 2.58 -2.67
C ALA A 70 -8.23 2.33 -1.24
N VAL A 71 -7.84 3.39 -0.53
CA VAL A 71 -7.18 3.29 0.77
C VAL A 71 -8.00 4.02 1.82
N SER A 72 -8.22 3.36 2.97
CA SER A 72 -8.87 3.96 4.14
C SER A 72 -7.95 3.86 5.35
N HIS A 73 -7.71 4.98 6.04
CA HIS A 73 -6.86 4.99 7.22
C HIS A 73 -7.65 4.46 8.43
N LEU A 74 -7.10 3.47 9.10
CA LEU A 74 -7.70 2.88 10.30
C LEU A 74 -7.07 3.45 11.57
N GLN A 75 -5.74 3.58 11.59
CA GLN A 75 -5.02 4.09 12.75
C GLN A 75 -3.65 4.63 12.36
N VAL A 76 -3.27 5.77 12.94
CA VAL A 76 -1.93 6.37 12.77
C VAL A 76 -1.27 6.55 14.13
N ALA A 77 -0.05 6.04 14.28
CA ALA A 77 0.83 6.35 15.41
C ALA A 77 2.02 7.15 14.90
N HIS A 78 2.31 8.31 15.48
CA HIS A 78 3.28 9.25 14.92
C HIS A 78 4.09 9.96 16.01
N ASN A 79 5.40 10.05 15.78
CA ASN A 79 6.32 10.94 16.49
C ASN A 79 7.23 11.67 15.45
N PRO A 80 8.03 12.66 15.85
CA PRO A 80 8.79 13.48 14.90
C PRO A 80 9.73 12.76 13.94
N LEU A 81 10.09 11.51 14.20
CA LEU A 81 11.05 10.71 13.42
C LEU A 81 10.44 9.43 12.81
N CYS A 82 9.23 9.04 13.22
CA CYS A 82 8.62 7.79 12.80
C CYS A 82 7.09 7.90 12.78
N ALA A 83 6.48 7.41 11.71
CA ALA A 83 5.05 7.27 11.56
C ALA A 83 4.69 5.84 11.15
N VAL A 84 3.66 5.28 11.78
CA VAL A 84 3.12 3.95 11.50
C VAL A 84 1.67 4.13 11.10
N HIS A 85 1.37 3.85 9.82
CA HIS A 85 0.03 3.96 9.26
C HIS A 85 -0.54 2.55 9.10
N ASN A 86 -1.71 2.30 9.69
CA ASN A 86 -2.47 1.09 9.47
C ASN A 86 -3.64 1.44 8.57
N VAL A 87 -3.70 0.77 7.43
CA VAL A 87 -4.67 1.06 6.37
C VAL A 87 -5.43 -0.19 5.96
N LEU A 88 -6.62 0.03 5.43
CA LEU A 88 -7.36 -0.94 4.64
C LEU A 88 -7.20 -0.57 3.17
N GLU A 89 -6.65 -1.48 2.37
CA GLU A 89 -6.54 -1.40 0.92
C GLU A 89 -7.66 -2.25 0.30
N GLN A 90 -8.50 -1.62 -0.50
CA GLN A 90 -9.50 -2.29 -1.33
C GLN A 90 -9.00 -2.31 -2.78
N ILE A 91 -8.70 -3.50 -3.30
CA ILE A 91 -8.09 -3.70 -4.62
C ILE A 91 -9.11 -4.34 -5.55
N LEU A 92 -9.39 -3.72 -6.70
CA LEU A 92 -10.23 -4.32 -7.74
C LEU A 92 -9.48 -5.46 -8.44
N VAL A 93 -10.01 -6.68 -8.40
CA VAL A 93 -9.39 -7.88 -9.00
C VAL A 93 -10.05 -8.24 -10.33
N GLU A 94 -11.38 -8.17 -10.40
CA GLU A 94 -12.16 -8.41 -11.62
C GLU A 94 -13.18 -7.30 -11.77
N SER A 95 -13.34 -6.76 -12.98
CA SER A 95 -14.31 -5.69 -13.27
C SER A 95 -15.57 -6.16 -13.98
N HIS A 96 -15.57 -7.38 -14.53
CA HIS A 96 -16.67 -7.94 -15.32
C HIS A 96 -16.80 -9.45 -15.07
N PRO A 97 -18.04 -10.00 -14.99
CA PRO A 97 -19.34 -9.34 -15.16
C PRO A 97 -19.80 -8.51 -13.95
N GLU A 98 -19.20 -8.73 -12.77
CA GLU A 98 -19.42 -7.94 -11.56
C GLU A 98 -18.05 -7.57 -10.97
N ALA A 99 -17.97 -6.38 -10.36
CA ALA A 99 -16.76 -5.94 -9.68
C ALA A 99 -16.49 -6.84 -8.47
N ARG A 100 -15.28 -7.39 -8.38
CA ARG A 100 -14.80 -8.16 -7.23
C ARG A 100 -13.58 -7.50 -6.63
N TYR A 101 -13.59 -7.36 -5.31
CA TYR A 101 -12.51 -6.74 -4.57
C TYR A 101 -11.78 -7.72 -3.66
N ALA A 102 -10.48 -7.53 -3.54
CA ALA A 102 -9.67 -8.08 -2.47
C ALA A 102 -9.45 -6.99 -1.41
N PHE A 103 -9.52 -7.38 -0.14
CA PHE A 103 -9.24 -6.50 0.98
C PHE A 103 -7.94 -6.90 1.65
N VAL A 104 -7.07 -5.92 1.86
CA VAL A 104 -5.74 -6.08 2.43
C VAL A 104 -5.59 -5.12 3.60
N LEU A 105 -5.10 -5.62 4.73
CA LEU A 105 -4.64 -4.77 5.82
C LEU A 105 -3.14 -4.56 5.64
N ALA A 106 -2.70 -3.31 5.60
CA ALA A 106 -1.29 -2.98 5.53
C ALA A 106 -0.84 -2.11 6.71
N THR A 107 0.36 -2.42 7.21
CA THR A 107 1.11 -1.55 8.11
C THR A 107 2.27 -0.95 7.31
N ASN A 108 2.22 0.37 7.12
CA ASN A 108 3.26 1.16 6.49
C ASN A 108 4.05 1.90 7.57
N VAL A 109 5.37 1.78 7.57
CA VAL A 109 6.25 2.49 8.51
C VAL A 109 7.11 3.46 7.73
N TYR A 110 7.01 4.74 8.09
CA TYR A 110 7.79 5.82 7.51
C TYR A 110 8.78 6.35 8.54
N LEU A 111 10.01 6.58 8.11
CA LEU A 111 11.03 7.26 8.92
C LEU A 111 11.37 8.61 8.32
N LYS A 112 11.67 9.57 9.18
CA LYS A 112 12.19 10.86 8.76
C LYS A 112 13.70 10.77 8.57
N GLU A 113 14.15 10.91 7.33
CA GLU A 113 15.55 10.93 6.93
C GLU A 113 16.04 12.36 6.65
N ALA A 114 17.30 12.51 6.26
CA ALA A 114 17.91 13.81 6.01
C ALA A 114 17.25 14.55 4.82
N ASP A 115 16.70 13.81 3.87
CA ASP A 115 16.14 14.30 2.62
C ASP A 115 14.62 14.13 2.51
N GLY A 116 13.93 13.81 3.61
CA GLY A 116 12.47 13.72 3.67
C GLY A 116 11.97 12.49 4.42
N TRP A 117 10.67 12.26 4.37
CA TRP A 117 10.07 11.02 4.88
C TRP A 117 10.17 9.90 3.86
N ARG A 118 10.61 8.72 4.29
CA ARG A 118 10.78 7.54 3.45
C ARG A 118 10.03 6.35 4.02
N LEU A 119 9.48 5.50 3.14
CA LEU A 119 8.89 4.22 3.51
C LEU A 119 10.01 3.22 3.79
N VAL A 120 10.00 2.60 4.98
CA VAL A 120 11.00 1.58 5.37
C VAL A 120 10.40 0.20 5.54
N LEU A 121 9.09 0.11 5.79
CA LEU A 121 8.39 -1.16 5.89
C LEU A 121 6.99 -1.05 5.31
N HIS A 122 6.66 -1.99 4.42
CA HIS A 122 5.28 -2.31 4.04
C HIS A 122 5.03 -3.77 4.38
N HIS A 123 4.10 -4.04 5.28
CA HIS A 123 3.63 -5.39 5.57
C HIS A 123 2.13 -5.47 5.37
N ALA A 124 1.74 -6.20 4.33
CA ALA A 124 0.37 -6.44 3.95
C ALA A 124 -0.07 -7.88 4.23
N SER A 125 -1.33 -8.04 4.63
CA SER A 125 -1.95 -9.33 4.90
C SER A 125 -3.41 -9.34 4.44
N PRO A 126 -3.99 -10.51 4.09
CA PRO A 126 -5.40 -10.59 3.75
C PRO A 126 -6.29 -10.11 4.89
N ALA A 127 -7.23 -9.21 4.60
CA ALA A 127 -8.20 -8.71 5.58
C ALA A 127 -9.35 -9.72 5.76
N ILE A 128 -9.12 -10.78 6.54
CA ILE A 128 -10.14 -11.81 6.79
C ILE A 128 -11.36 -11.18 7.48
N GLY A 129 -12.54 -11.33 6.88
CA GLY A 129 -13.81 -10.79 7.40
C GLY A 129 -14.17 -9.38 6.93
N HIS A 130 -13.30 -8.72 6.14
CA HIS A 130 -13.70 -7.56 5.35
C HIS A 130 -14.28 -8.10 4.03
N GLU A 131 -15.59 -8.27 4.01
CA GLU A 131 -16.34 -8.61 2.80
C GLU A 131 -16.73 -7.35 2.04
N ASP A 132 -16.99 -7.50 0.74
CA ASP A 132 -17.64 -6.48 -0.07
C ASP A 132 -18.96 -6.07 0.61
N SER A 133 -18.96 -4.91 1.27
CA SER A 133 -20.13 -4.35 1.95
C SER A 133 -21.30 -4.07 0.99
N SER A 134 -21.06 -4.12 -0.33
CA SER A 134 -22.08 -4.11 -1.37
C SER A 134 -23.03 -5.32 -1.33
N THR A 135 -22.61 -6.46 -0.75
CA THR A 135 -23.47 -7.66 -0.65
C THR A 135 -24.39 -7.63 0.57
N GLN A 136 -24.05 -6.87 1.62
CA GLN A 136 -24.85 -6.78 2.85
C GLN A 136 -26.02 -5.79 2.74
N ALA A 137 -25.86 -4.71 1.95
CA ALA A 137 -26.91 -3.70 1.76
C ALA A 137 -28.14 -4.23 1.00
N SER A 138 -28.00 -5.26 0.14
CA SER A 138 -29.12 -5.84 -0.63
C SER A 138 -30.01 -6.79 0.19
N ARG A 139 -29.50 -7.32 1.31
CA ARG A 139 -30.27 -8.20 2.21
C ARG A 139 -31.11 -7.42 3.23
N ALA A 140 -30.72 -6.21 3.59
CA ALA A 140 -31.39 -5.43 4.63
C ALA A 140 -32.69 -4.73 4.16
N HIS A 141 -33.00 -4.72 2.85
CA HIS A 141 -34.17 -4.00 2.31
C HIS A 141 -35.38 -4.90 1.94
N ARG A 142 -35.46 -6.12 2.48
CA ARG A 142 -36.69 -6.94 2.42
C ARG A 142 -37.17 -7.31 3.81
N LEU A 143 -37.89 -6.41 4.45
CA LEU A 143 -38.86 -6.76 5.48
C LEU A 143 -40.19 -6.07 5.16
N HIS A 144 -41.20 -6.92 5.03
CA HIS A 144 -42.62 -6.62 4.87
C HIS A 144 -43.21 -5.95 6.10
#